data_AF-A0A838XLA3-F1
#
_entry.id   AF-A0A838XLA3-F1
#
_cell.length_a   1.000
_cell.length_b   1.000
_cell.length_c   1.000
_cell.angle_alpha   90.00
_cell.angle_beta   90.00
_cell.angle_gamma   90.00
#
_symmetry.space_group_name_H-M   'P 1'
#
loop_
_entity.id
_entity.type
_entity.pdbx_description
1 polymer ?
#
loop_
_entity_poly.entity_id
_entity_poly.type
_entity_poly.pdbx_seq_one_letter_code
_entity_poly.pdbx_strand_id
1 'polypeptide(L)' 'MSTTTLYAALAATLIATGWLLPMGVIRMLAYRSGEVDHTKGMRNIAILALTLGIVSAVACLSLAAVVASR' A
#
# COMPACT_ATOMS: atom_id res chain seq x y z
N MET A 1 -4.22 -22.27 9.88
CA MET A 1 -3.95 -21.58 8.60
C MET A 1 -2.96 -22.43 7.80
N SER A 2 -3.30 -22.78 6.57
CA SER A 2 -2.42 -23.59 5.69
C SER A 2 -1.20 -22.77 5.25
N THR A 3 -0.06 -23.43 4.99
CA THR A 3 1.12 -22.77 4.41
C THR A 3 0.78 -22.09 3.09
N THR A 4 -0.03 -22.72 2.25
CA THR A 4 -0.53 -22.15 0.99
C THR A 4 -1.30 -20.85 1.19
N THR A 5 -2.19 -20.79 2.19
CA THR A 5 -2.94 -19.56 2.52
C THR A 5 -2.05 -18.44 3.02
N LEU A 6 -0.93 -18.77 3.68
CA LEU A 6 0.00 -17.80 4.24
C LEU A 6 0.87 -17.17 3.13
N TYR A 7 1.39 -17.97 2.21
CA TYR A 7 2.11 -17.47 1.03
C TYR A 7 1.20 -16.68 0.09
N ALA A 8 -0.05 -17.10 -0.10
CA ALA A 8 -1.03 -16.36 -0.89
C ALA A 8 -1.33 -14.99 -0.28
N ALA A 9 -1.52 -14.92 1.05
CA ALA A 9 -1.71 -13.65 1.76
C ALA A 9 -0.48 -12.75 1.64
N LEU A 10 0.74 -13.30 1.80
CA LEU A 10 1.98 -12.54 1.63
C LEU A 10 2.10 -11.95 0.22
N ALA A 11 1.85 -12.77 -0.81
CA ALA A 11 1.89 -12.33 -2.20
C ALA A 11 0.87 -11.21 -2.47
N ALA A 12 -0.36 -11.34 -1.97
CA ALA A 12 -1.38 -10.31 -2.10
C ALA A 12 -0.94 -8.99 -1.43
N THR A 13 -0.37 -9.06 -0.22
CA THR A 13 0.12 -7.86 0.48
C THR A 13 1.33 -7.21 -0.21
N LEU A 14 2.21 -8.00 -0.83
CA LEU A 14 3.32 -7.49 -1.64
C LEU A 14 2.82 -6.72 -2.87
N ILE A 15 1.87 -7.28 -3.60
CA ILE A 15 1.27 -6.63 -4.78
C ILE A 15 0.55 -5.34 -4.36
N ALA A 16 -0.27 -5.40 -3.31
CA ALA A 16 -1.00 -4.25 -2.79
C ALA A 16 -0.03 -3.14 -2.35
N THR A 17 1.02 -3.47 -1.60
CA THR A 17 2.05 -2.52 -1.17
C THR A 17 2.79 -1.92 -2.36
N GLY A 18 3.22 -2.77 -3.31
CA GLY A 18 3.96 -2.35 -4.49
C GLY A 18 3.18 -1.44 -5.43
N TRP A 19 1.84 -1.45 -5.38
CA TRP A 19 1.02 -0.58 -6.21
C TRP A 19 0.50 0.65 -5.47
N LEU A 20 -0.10 0.45 -4.29
CA LEU A 20 -0.83 1.50 -3.56
C LEU A 20 0.12 2.53 -2.95
N LEU A 21 1.26 2.09 -2.44
CA LEU A 21 2.23 2.94 -1.76
C LEU A 21 2.88 3.93 -2.75
N PRO A 22 3.45 3.52 -3.90
CA PRO A 22 3.96 4.48 -4.88
C PRO A 22 2.86 5.34 -5.49
N MET A 23 1.65 4.82 -5.75
CA MET A 23 0.55 5.66 -6.25
C MET A 23 0.15 6.74 -5.25
N GLY A 24 0.04 6.40 -3.97
CA GLY A 24 -0.26 7.36 -2.90
C GLY A 24 0.83 8.44 -2.79
N VAL A 25 2.11 8.04 -2.86
CA VAL A 25 3.25 8.96 -2.81
C VAL A 25 3.28 9.89 -4.02
N ILE A 26 3.21 9.35 -5.24
CA ILE A 26 3.22 10.15 -6.48
C ILE A 26 2.08 11.16 -6.47
N ARG A 27 0.87 10.73 -6.10
CA ARG A 27 -0.29 11.62 -6.04
C ARG A 27 -0.17 12.68 -4.95
N MET A 28 0.42 12.37 -3.80
CA MET A 28 0.70 13.38 -2.77
C MET A 28 1.76 14.39 -3.21
N LEU A 29 2.82 13.92 -3.87
CA LEU A 29 3.88 14.79 -4.39
C LEU A 29 3.33 15.73 -5.47
N ALA A 30 2.55 15.21 -6.41
CA ALA A 30 1.89 16.00 -7.45
C ALA A 30 0.88 17.01 -6.88
N TYR A 31 0.19 16.66 -5.79
CA TYR A 31 -0.67 17.61 -5.07
C TYR A 31 0.14 18.72 -4.39
N ARG A 32 1.34 18.40 -3.88
CA ARG A 32 2.22 19.38 -3.23
C ARG A 32 2.97 20.27 -4.22
N SER A 33 3.29 19.78 -5.41
CA SER A 33 4.01 20.52 -6.45
C SER A 33 3.15 21.54 -7.19
N GLY A 34 1.82 21.47 -7.06
CA GLY A 34 0.91 22.34 -7.82
C GLY A 34 0.70 21.88 -9.27
N GLU A 35 1.24 20.72 -9.66
CA GLU A 35 1.15 20.21 -11.05
C GLU A 35 -0.23 19.68 -11.44
N VAL A 36 -1.12 19.42 -10.48
CA VAL A 36 -2.42 18.78 -10.74
C VAL A 36 -3.55 19.65 -10.22
N ASP A 37 -4.60 19.84 -11.04
CA ASP A 37 -5.83 20.51 -10.67
C ASP A 37 -6.31 20.06 -9.28
N HIS A 38 -6.24 20.98 -8.31
CA HIS A 38 -6.46 20.74 -6.89
C HIS A 38 -7.95 20.54 -6.55
N THR A 39 -8.59 19.52 -7.11
CA THR A 39 -9.93 19.13 -6.67
C THR A 39 -9.83 18.40 -5.33
N LYS A 40 -10.75 18.69 -4.40
CA LYS A 40 -10.82 18.03 -3.09
C LYS A 40 -10.89 16.49 -3.20
N GLY A 41 -11.47 15.98 -4.28
CA GLY A 41 -11.54 14.53 -4.56
C GLY A 41 -10.18 13.87 -4.79
N MET A 42 -9.26 14.53 -5.52
CA MET A 42 -7.95 13.94 -5.80
C MET A 42 -7.07 13.80 -4.55
N ARG A 43 -7.15 14.76 -3.63
CA ARG A 43 -6.47 14.68 -2.33
C ARG A 43 -6.97 13.50 -1.50
N ASN A 44 -8.29 13.27 -1.47
CA ASN A 44 -8.86 12.13 -0.73
C ASN A 44 -8.41 10.79 -1.32
N ILE A 45 -8.35 10.68 -2.66
CA ILE A 45 -7.86 9.47 -3.34
C ILE A 45 -6.38 9.24 -3.02
N ALA A 46 -5.55 10.29 -3.02
CA ALA A 46 -4.14 10.20 -2.68
C ALA A 46 -3.93 9.70 -1.23
N ILE A 47 -4.69 10.26 -0.29
CA ILE A 47 -4.65 9.84 1.13
C ILE A 47 -5.14 8.40 1.26
N LEU A 48 -6.23 8.02 0.60
CA LEU A 48 -6.75 6.65 0.64
C LEU A 48 -5.74 5.65 0.09
N ALA A 49 -5.13 5.94 -1.06
CA ALA A 49 -4.11 5.08 -1.65
C ALA A 49 -2.88 4.95 -0.73
N LEU A 50 -2.42 6.06 -0.15
CA LEU A 50 -1.27 6.04 0.77
C LEU A 50 -1.58 5.25 2.05
N THR A 51 -2.75 5.46 2.65
CA THR A 51 -3.16 4.75 3.87
C THR A 51 -3.32 3.25 3.63
N LEU A 52 -3.99 2.84 2.55
CA LEU A 52 -4.09 1.43 2.17
C LEU A 52 -2.72 0.83 1.83
N GLY A 53 -1.83 1.60 1.20
CA GLY A 53 -0.45 1.19 0.94
C GLY A 53 0.33 0.93 2.23
N ILE A 54 0.28 1.85 3.19
CA ILE A 54 0.93 1.70 4.50
C ILE A 54 0.36 0.49 5.26
N VAL A 55 -0.96 0.34 5.30
CA VAL A 55 -1.59 -0.82 5.96
C VAL A 55 -1.15 -2.13 5.31
N SER A 56 -1.10 -2.16 3.97
CA SER A 56 -0.61 -3.32 3.22
C SER A 56 0.87 -3.61 3.54
N ALA A 57 1.70 -2.57 3.70
CA ALA A 57 3.11 -2.74 4.05
C ALA A 57 3.28 -3.33 5.46
N VAL A 58 2.50 -2.85 6.43
CA VAL A 58 2.50 -3.39 7.81
C VAL A 58 2.01 -4.85 7.82
N ALA A 59 0.96 -5.17 7.05
CA ALA A 59 0.48 -6.53 6.88
C ALA A 59 1.54 -7.42 6.20
N CYS A 60 2.25 -6.91 5.19
CA CYS A 60 3.32 -7.61 4.51
C CYS A 60 4.48 -7.93 5.47
N LEU A 61 4.91 -6.95 6.28
CA LEU A 61 5.99 -7.14 7.26
C LEU A 61 5.61 -8.15 8.35
N SER A 62 4.38 -8.08 8.86
CA SER A 62 3.89 -9.03 9.86
C SER A 62 3.77 -10.45 9.29
N LEU A 63 3.24 -10.61 8.08
CA LEU A 63 3.20 -11.91 7.39
C LEU A 63 4.61 -12.44 7.09
N ALA A 64 5.53 -11.58 6.66
CA ALA A 64 6.92 -11.96 6.39
C ALA A 64 7.62 -12.44 7.67
N ALA A 65 7.41 -11.77 8.81
CA ALA A 65 7.93 -12.21 10.10
C ALA A 65 7.36 -13.58 10.50
N VAL A 66 6.07 -13.81 10.28
CA VAL A 66 5.45 -15.12 10.53
C VAL A 66 6.02 -16.21 9.63
N VAL A 67 6.24 -15.95 8.33
CA VAL A 67 6.92 -16.89 7.42
C VAL A 67 8.33 -17.20 7.92
N ALA A 68 9.10 -16.18 8.28
CA ALA A 68 10.49 -16.34 8.71
C ALA A 68 10.65 -17.09 10.04
N SER A 69 9.61 -17.07 10.88
CA SER A 69 9.59 -17.78 12.17
C SER A 69 9.16 -19.25 12.10
N ARG A 70 8.83 -19.75 10.90
CA ARG A 70 8.43 -21.15 10.67
C ARG A 70 9.55 -21.96 10.04
#